data_AF-A0A6G3T4D1-F1
#
_entry.id   AF-A0A6G3T4D1-F1
#
_cell.length_a   1.000
_cell.length_b   1.000
_cell.length_c   1.000
_cell.angle_alpha   90.00
_cell.angle_beta   90.00
_cell.angle_gamma   90.00
#
_symmetry.space_group_name_H-M   'P 1'
#
loop_
_entity.id
_entity.type
_entity.pdbx_description
1 polymer ?
#
loop_
_entity_poly.entity_id
_entity_poly.type
_entity_poly.pdbx_seq_one_letter_code
_entity_poly.pdbx_strand_id
1 'polypeptide(L)'
;MSSAPEVNTARIGRQKAVSGRASAPGASPRAKQSLGARIAARAGGGVMRVFLILVALFWLMPTIGLLLSSLRGPQDIAATGWWKVFTAPSELTFDNYQRLLDNSTITGSLVSTIMITVPSTVLVVVIGSLAGYAFAWMEFPGRDWWFLLVVGLLVVPVQVALIPVSELFGTIGIFETTLGVVLFHTAFGLPFAIFLLRNFFAEIPRELLEAARLDGAGEIRLFVRVVMPLGGPAIASLGIFQFLWVWNDMLVALIFADSESPPITVALQQQVRQFGNNIDVLAPGAFVSMVIPLVVFFAFQRQFVTGVMAGSVK
;
A
#
# COMPACT_ATOMS: atom_id res chain seq x y z
N MET A 1 6.20 57.94 69.16
CA MET A 1 7.35 58.87 69.09
C MET A 1 8.54 58.18 69.73
N SER A 2 9.67 58.16 69.00
CA SER A 2 11.04 57.94 69.46
C SER A 2 11.39 56.49 69.86
N SER A 3 12.42 55.83 69.36
CA SER A 3 13.53 56.19 68.47
C SER A 3 14.26 54.88 68.11
N ALA A 4 14.76 54.77 66.87
CA ALA A 4 15.88 53.88 66.55
C ALA A 4 17.19 54.56 67.02
N PRO A 5 18.32 53.84 67.24
CA PRO A 5 19.10 53.38 66.09
C PRO A 5 19.93 52.08 66.26
N GLU A 6 20.43 51.65 65.11
CA GLU A 6 21.75 51.07 64.84
C GLU A 6 22.06 49.56 64.96
N VAL A 7 22.84 49.17 63.95
CA VAL A 7 23.23 47.86 63.47
C VAL A 7 24.53 47.43 64.17
N ASN A 8 24.64 46.15 64.57
CA ASN A 8 25.93 45.47 64.46
C ASN A 8 25.77 43.95 64.28
N THR A 9 26.72 43.40 63.54
CA THR A 9 26.68 42.15 62.80
C THR A 9 27.22 40.95 63.60
N ALA A 10 26.92 39.76 63.07
CA ALA A 10 27.69 38.51 63.16
C ALA A 10 27.56 37.64 64.43
N ARG A 11 26.69 36.63 64.36
CA ARG A 11 27.04 35.18 64.40
C ARG A 11 25.77 34.34 64.53
N ILE A 12 25.32 33.73 63.44
CA ILE A 12 24.35 32.63 63.50
C ILE A 12 25.01 31.40 62.89
N GLY A 13 25.15 30.37 63.73
CA GLY A 13 25.64 29.05 63.36
C GLY A 13 24.75 28.40 62.32
N ARG A 14 25.39 27.84 61.29
CA ARG A 14 24.73 26.99 60.28
C ARG A 14 24.17 25.73 60.96
N GLN A 15 22.85 25.65 61.07
CA GLN A 15 22.13 24.38 61.12
C GLN A 15 22.37 23.62 59.82
N LYS A 16 23.03 22.45 59.89
CA LYS A 16 23.03 21.46 58.82
C LYS A 16 21.72 20.67 58.90
N ALA A 17 20.73 21.07 58.11
CA ALA A 17 19.55 20.27 57.84
C ALA A 17 19.92 19.10 56.91
N VAL A 18 19.37 17.94 57.25
CA VAL A 18 19.53 16.63 56.61
C VAL A 18 19.15 16.71 55.12
N SER A 19 20.11 16.45 54.22
CA SER A 19 19.80 16.14 52.83
C SER A 19 19.75 14.62 52.66
N GLY A 20 18.53 14.11 52.48
CA GLY A 20 18.31 12.75 51.99
C GLY A 20 18.82 12.66 50.57
N ARG A 21 20.00 12.05 50.38
CA ARG A 21 20.44 11.59 49.07
C ARG A 21 19.55 10.42 48.67
N ALA A 22 18.57 10.69 47.81
CA ALA A 22 17.96 9.66 46.98
C ALA A 22 19.09 8.90 46.26
N SER A 23 19.21 7.61 46.53
CA SER A 23 20.11 6.70 45.85
C SER A 23 19.79 6.72 44.35
N ALA A 24 20.75 7.14 43.53
CA ALA A 24 20.68 6.98 42.09
C ALA A 24 20.45 5.49 41.75
N PRO A 25 19.59 5.16 40.77
CA PRO A 25 19.46 3.78 40.32
C PRO A 25 20.83 3.32 39.81
N GLY A 26 21.36 2.28 40.44
CA GLY A 26 22.65 1.71 40.11
C GLY A 26 22.70 1.39 38.62
N ALA A 27 23.59 2.07 37.91
CA ALA A 27 23.92 1.73 36.54
C ALA A 27 24.49 0.30 36.55
N SER A 28 23.72 -0.65 36.04
CA SER A 28 24.18 -2.02 35.81
C SER A 28 25.51 -1.97 35.05
N PRO A 29 26.55 -2.70 35.47
CA PRO A 29 27.82 -2.68 34.76
C PRO A 29 27.57 -3.24 33.36
N ARG A 30 27.71 -2.39 32.32
CA ARG A 30 27.72 -2.84 30.93
C ARG A 30 28.85 -3.86 30.81
N ALA A 31 28.50 -5.15 30.78
CA ALA A 31 29.44 -6.22 30.54
C ALA A 31 30.23 -5.87 29.28
N LYS A 32 31.56 -5.72 29.42
CA LYS A 32 32.45 -5.46 28.28
C LYS A 32 32.34 -6.66 27.35
N GLN A 33 31.50 -6.53 26.31
CA GLN A 33 31.33 -7.57 25.30
C GLN A 33 32.70 -8.00 24.80
N SER A 34 33.00 -9.30 24.92
CA SER A 34 34.28 -9.84 24.48
C SER A 34 34.48 -9.58 22.99
N LEU A 35 35.74 -9.42 22.56
CA LEU A 35 36.08 -9.31 21.13
C LEU A 35 35.47 -10.46 20.32
N GLY A 36 35.39 -11.66 20.90
CA GLY A 36 34.69 -12.81 20.33
C GLY A 36 33.18 -12.60 20.17
N ALA A 37 32.49 -12.02 21.15
CA ALA A 37 31.06 -11.70 21.02
C ALA A 37 30.79 -10.62 19.97
N ARG A 38 31.70 -9.66 19.79
CA ARG A 38 31.61 -8.63 18.73
C ARG A 38 31.89 -9.19 17.34
N ILE A 39 32.86 -10.10 17.23
CA ILE A 39 33.16 -10.80 15.97
C ILE A 39 32.04 -11.78 15.62
N ALA A 40 31.49 -12.52 16.58
CA ALA A 40 30.34 -13.41 16.39
C ALA A 40 29.07 -12.63 16.00
N ALA A 41 28.81 -11.47 16.63
CA ALA A 41 27.70 -10.60 16.24
C ALA A 41 27.88 -9.98 14.84
N ARG A 42 29.11 -9.61 14.47
CA ARG A 42 29.42 -9.12 13.10
C ARG A 42 29.43 -10.21 12.05
N ALA A 43 29.91 -11.41 12.38
CA ALA A 43 29.93 -12.57 11.50
C ALA A 43 28.52 -13.13 11.29
N GLY A 44 27.70 -13.22 12.34
CA GLY A 44 26.28 -13.55 12.25
C GLY A 44 25.50 -12.52 11.42
N GLY A 45 25.79 -11.23 11.61
CA GLY A 45 25.23 -10.15 10.78
C GLY A 45 25.72 -10.19 9.33
N GLY A 46 26.97 -10.57 9.08
CA GLY A 46 27.56 -10.69 7.74
C GLY A 46 27.02 -11.87 6.96
N VAL A 47 26.97 -13.06 7.57
CA VAL A 47 26.39 -14.27 6.98
C VAL A 47 24.91 -14.07 6.69
N MET A 48 24.15 -13.47 7.62
CA MET A 48 22.75 -13.13 7.41
C MET A 48 22.57 -12.15 6.25
N ARG A 49 23.40 -11.11 6.14
CA ARG A 49 23.34 -10.16 5.00
C ARG A 49 23.62 -10.86 3.67
N VAL A 50 24.65 -11.70 3.60
CA VAL A 50 24.97 -12.44 2.38
C VAL A 50 23.81 -13.37 2.00
N PHE A 51 23.27 -14.11 2.97
CA PHE A 51 22.10 -14.95 2.77
C PHE A 51 20.89 -14.15 2.23
N LEU A 52 20.56 -13.02 2.86
CA LEU A 52 19.47 -12.13 2.41
C LEU A 52 19.70 -11.58 1.00
N ILE A 53 20.95 -11.23 0.64
CA ILE A 53 21.31 -10.80 -0.72
C ILE A 53 21.10 -11.94 -1.72
N LEU A 54 21.53 -13.15 -1.41
CA LEU A 54 21.34 -14.31 -2.30
C LEU A 54 19.86 -14.63 -2.49
N VAL A 55 19.07 -14.60 -1.42
CA VAL A 55 17.62 -14.79 -1.48
C VAL A 55 16.97 -13.69 -2.33
N ALA A 56 17.38 -12.42 -2.16
CA ALA A 56 16.87 -11.31 -2.94
C ALA A 56 17.22 -11.44 -4.44
N LEU A 57 18.46 -11.81 -4.77
CA LEU A 57 18.88 -12.05 -6.16
C LEU A 57 18.12 -13.21 -6.79
N PHE A 58 17.91 -14.29 -6.04
CA PHE A 58 17.11 -15.42 -6.49
C PHE A 58 15.65 -15.01 -6.76
N TRP A 59 15.06 -14.21 -5.87
CA TRP A 59 13.70 -13.67 -6.05
C TRP A 59 13.56 -12.72 -7.24
N LEU A 60 14.60 -11.94 -7.55
CA LEU A 60 14.61 -11.02 -8.69
C LEU A 60 14.90 -11.72 -10.02
N MET A 61 15.38 -12.96 -10.01
CA MET A 61 15.72 -13.71 -11.21
C MET A 61 14.58 -13.74 -12.26
N PRO A 62 13.31 -14.06 -11.95
CA PRO A 62 12.24 -14.03 -12.95
C PRO A 62 11.98 -12.63 -13.51
N THR A 63 12.08 -11.58 -12.67
CA THR A 63 11.91 -10.18 -13.09
C THR A 63 13.03 -9.74 -14.04
N ILE A 64 14.28 -10.09 -13.71
CA ILE A 64 15.45 -9.84 -14.55
C ILE A 64 15.35 -10.62 -15.86
N GLY A 65 14.95 -11.90 -15.78
CA GLY A 65 14.75 -12.74 -16.95
C GLY A 65 13.67 -12.20 -17.89
N LEU A 66 12.57 -11.69 -17.34
CA LEU A 66 11.49 -11.05 -18.11
C LEU A 66 11.97 -9.75 -18.77
N LEU A 67 12.68 -8.88 -18.03
CA LEU A 67 13.27 -7.64 -18.56
C LEU A 67 14.27 -7.93 -19.70
N LEU A 68 15.14 -8.91 -19.52
CA LEU A 68 16.12 -9.26 -20.55
C LEU A 68 15.43 -9.92 -21.76
N SER A 69 14.39 -10.71 -21.53
CA SER A 69 13.61 -11.31 -22.63
C SER A 69 12.82 -10.25 -23.41
N SER A 70 12.27 -9.22 -22.75
CA SER A 70 11.53 -8.17 -23.44
C SER A 70 12.39 -7.35 -24.40
N LEU A 71 13.71 -7.31 -24.17
CA LEU A 71 14.70 -6.62 -24.98
C LEU A 71 15.35 -7.49 -26.06
N ARG A 72 14.88 -8.72 -26.31
CA ARG A 72 15.50 -9.64 -27.30
C ARG A 72 14.55 -9.97 -28.44
N GLY A 73 15.08 -10.21 -29.63
CA GLY A 73 14.26 -10.60 -30.78
C GLY A 73 13.52 -11.93 -30.56
N PRO A 74 12.35 -12.16 -31.20
CA PRO A 74 11.58 -13.41 -31.08
C PRO A 74 12.38 -14.68 -31.35
N GLN A 75 13.24 -14.64 -32.37
CA GLN A 75 14.08 -15.77 -32.75
C GLN A 75 15.07 -16.12 -31.63
N ASP A 76 15.65 -15.11 -30.98
CA ASP A 76 16.63 -15.28 -29.91
C ASP A 76 15.98 -15.80 -28.63
N ILE A 77 14.77 -15.31 -28.30
CA ILE A 77 13.97 -15.80 -27.17
C ILE A 77 13.60 -17.28 -27.38
N ALA A 78 13.20 -17.65 -28.60
CA ALA A 78 12.82 -19.03 -28.93
C ALA A 78 14.03 -19.98 -28.98
N ALA A 79 15.19 -19.49 -29.43
CA ALA A 79 16.38 -20.32 -29.60
C ALA A 79 17.20 -20.49 -28.32
N THR A 80 17.22 -19.50 -27.42
CA THR A 80 18.15 -19.48 -26.28
C THR A 80 17.59 -18.76 -25.05
N GLY A 81 18.06 -19.14 -23.86
CA GLY A 81 17.66 -18.50 -22.61
C GLY A 81 18.13 -17.04 -22.48
N TRP A 82 17.39 -16.25 -21.69
CA TRP A 82 17.64 -14.82 -21.45
C TRP A 82 19.05 -14.49 -20.93
N TRP A 83 19.72 -15.43 -20.27
CA TRP A 83 21.10 -15.28 -19.80
C TRP A 83 22.12 -15.16 -20.93
N LYS A 84 21.75 -15.46 -22.18
CA LYS A 84 22.64 -15.35 -23.35
C LYS A 84 23.14 -13.92 -23.58
N VAL A 85 22.36 -12.92 -23.16
CA VAL A 85 22.71 -11.49 -23.19
C VAL A 85 24.05 -11.19 -22.52
N PHE A 86 24.42 -11.91 -21.45
CA PHE A 86 25.71 -11.70 -20.78
C PHE A 86 26.92 -12.11 -21.63
N THR A 87 26.71 -12.95 -22.65
CA THR A 87 27.74 -13.39 -23.59
C THR A 87 27.63 -12.74 -24.97
N ALA A 88 26.44 -12.23 -25.33
CA ALA A 88 26.17 -11.56 -26.59
C ALA A 88 25.24 -10.34 -26.37
N PRO A 89 25.76 -9.21 -25.82
CA PRO A 89 24.93 -8.03 -25.56
C PRO A 89 24.34 -7.37 -26.81
N SER A 90 24.88 -7.69 -27.99
CA SER A 90 24.39 -7.20 -29.29
C SER A 90 23.00 -7.70 -29.66
N GLU A 91 22.48 -8.72 -28.97
CA GLU A 91 21.10 -9.23 -29.15
C GLU A 91 20.03 -8.33 -28.51
N LEU A 92 20.44 -7.30 -27.75
CA LEU A 92 19.52 -6.34 -27.15
C LEU A 92 19.00 -5.35 -28.18
N THR A 93 17.68 -5.22 -28.25
CA THR A 93 16.94 -4.31 -29.12
C THR A 93 15.71 -3.75 -28.43
N PHE A 94 15.23 -2.60 -28.89
CA PHE A 94 13.96 -2.00 -28.48
C PHE A 94 12.83 -2.23 -29.47
N ASP A 95 13.07 -2.99 -30.55
CA ASP A 95 12.07 -3.23 -31.61
C ASP A 95 10.76 -3.81 -31.08
N ASN A 96 10.85 -4.72 -30.10
CA ASN A 96 9.67 -5.30 -29.46
C ASN A 96 8.82 -4.24 -28.74
N TYR A 97 9.46 -3.25 -28.09
CA TYR A 97 8.73 -2.13 -27.46
C TYR A 97 8.12 -1.21 -28.51
N GLN A 98 8.79 -0.97 -29.64
CA GLN A 98 8.20 -0.22 -30.75
C GLN A 98 6.96 -0.93 -31.29
N ARG A 99 7.03 -2.24 -31.58
CA ARG A 99 5.87 -3.04 -32.00
C ARG A 99 4.75 -3.07 -30.97
N LEU A 100 5.10 -3.12 -29.68
CA LEU A 100 4.13 -3.07 -28.58
C LEU A 100 3.37 -1.73 -28.57
N LEU A 101 4.09 -0.62 -28.77
CA LEU A 101 3.51 0.72 -28.79
C LEU A 101 2.71 1.01 -30.06
N ASP A 102 3.10 0.42 -31.20
CA ASP A 102 2.37 0.49 -32.46
C ASP A 102 1.11 -0.41 -32.45
N ASN A 103 1.03 -1.36 -31.52
CA ASN A 103 -0.13 -2.23 -31.33
C ASN A 103 -1.25 -1.48 -30.60
N SER A 104 -2.26 -1.03 -31.36
CA SER A 104 -3.42 -0.29 -30.84
C SER A 104 -4.25 -1.09 -29.83
N THR A 105 -4.32 -2.42 -29.98
CA THR A 105 -5.01 -3.29 -29.02
C THR A 105 -4.33 -3.27 -27.66
N ILE A 106 -2.99 -3.34 -27.62
CA ILE A 106 -2.24 -3.33 -26.36
C ILE A 106 -2.25 -1.93 -25.74
N THR A 107 -1.97 -0.88 -26.51
CA THR A 107 -2.00 0.49 -25.98
C THR A 107 -3.40 0.89 -25.52
N GLY A 108 -4.44 0.52 -26.26
CA GLY A 108 -5.84 0.65 -25.84
C GLY A 108 -6.12 -0.10 -24.54
N SER A 109 -5.61 -1.34 -24.39
CA SER A 109 -5.80 -2.13 -23.17
C SER A 109 -5.16 -1.49 -21.93
N LEU A 110 -4.03 -0.79 -22.08
CA LEU A 110 -3.43 -0.01 -20.98
C LEU A 110 -4.35 1.14 -20.55
N VAL A 111 -4.96 1.83 -21.52
CA VAL A 111 -5.95 2.88 -21.24
C VAL A 111 -7.16 2.31 -20.53
N SER A 112 -7.75 1.22 -21.02
CA SER A 112 -8.86 0.53 -20.34
C SER A 112 -8.49 0.12 -18.91
N THR A 113 -7.28 -0.40 -18.69
CA THR A 113 -6.80 -0.76 -17.35
C THR A 113 -6.76 0.44 -16.42
N ILE A 114 -6.28 1.59 -16.89
CA ILE A 114 -6.24 2.84 -16.11
C ILE A 114 -7.66 3.33 -15.82
N MET A 115 -8.54 3.31 -16.83
CA MET A 115 -9.95 3.72 -16.73
C MET A 115 -10.76 2.83 -15.79
N ILE A 116 -10.32 1.60 -15.53
CA ILE A 116 -10.90 0.72 -14.52
C ILE A 116 -10.24 0.94 -13.14
N THR A 117 -8.91 0.88 -13.09
CA THR A 117 -8.15 0.82 -11.84
C THR A 117 -8.24 2.12 -11.06
N VAL A 118 -8.04 3.27 -11.72
CA VAL A 118 -8.00 4.56 -11.04
C VAL A 118 -9.36 4.95 -10.46
N PRO A 119 -10.48 4.92 -11.22
CA PRO A 119 -11.79 5.25 -10.67
C PRO A 119 -12.21 4.29 -9.56
N SER A 120 -11.99 2.98 -9.71
CA SER A 120 -12.31 2.00 -8.66
C SER A 120 -11.55 2.29 -7.37
N THR A 121 -10.26 2.58 -7.47
CA THR A 121 -9.42 2.90 -6.31
C THR A 121 -9.88 4.17 -5.63
N VAL A 122 -10.13 5.23 -6.40
CA VAL A 122 -10.59 6.52 -5.86
C VAL A 122 -11.95 6.37 -5.18
N LEU A 123 -12.91 5.69 -5.81
CA LEU A 123 -14.24 5.48 -5.24
C LEU A 123 -14.18 4.70 -3.93
N VAL A 124 -13.42 3.60 -3.88
CA VAL A 124 -13.26 2.79 -2.67
C VAL A 124 -12.58 3.59 -1.56
N VAL A 125 -11.53 4.35 -1.87
CA VAL A 125 -10.83 5.18 -0.88
C VAL A 125 -11.76 6.26 -0.34
N VAL A 126 -12.47 6.99 -1.20
CA VAL A 126 -13.34 8.10 -0.81
C VAL A 126 -14.52 7.60 0.02
N ILE A 127 -15.28 6.64 -0.51
CA ILE A 127 -16.47 6.10 0.16
C ILE A 127 -16.06 5.33 1.42
N GLY A 128 -15.00 4.52 1.34
CA GLY A 128 -14.46 3.77 2.47
C GLY A 128 -13.96 4.67 3.60
N SER A 129 -13.33 5.81 3.29
CA SER A 129 -12.89 6.78 4.31
C SER A 129 -14.07 7.46 4.99
N LEU A 130 -15.10 7.86 4.23
CA LEU A 130 -16.31 8.46 4.79
C LEU A 130 -17.05 7.48 5.69
N ALA A 131 -17.28 6.26 5.21
CA ALA A 131 -17.97 5.22 5.98
C ALA A 131 -17.13 4.75 7.18
N GLY A 132 -15.81 4.58 7.01
CA GLY A 132 -14.89 4.26 8.10
C GLY A 132 -14.93 5.30 9.23
N TYR A 133 -14.97 6.59 8.86
CA TYR A 133 -15.14 7.69 9.83
C TYR A 133 -16.50 7.61 10.55
N ALA A 134 -17.58 7.41 9.79
CA ALA A 134 -18.92 7.31 10.36
C ALA A 134 -19.03 6.15 11.36
N PHE A 135 -18.50 4.97 11.02
CA PHE A 135 -18.51 3.81 11.92
C PHE A 135 -17.58 3.96 13.13
N ALA A 136 -16.50 4.73 13.01
CA ALA A 136 -15.57 4.97 14.12
C ALA A 136 -16.07 6.02 15.11
N TRP A 137 -16.66 7.12 14.64
CA TRP A 137 -16.86 8.33 15.44
C TRP A 137 -18.28 8.89 15.47
N MET A 138 -19.15 8.50 14.55
CA MET A 138 -20.54 8.95 14.55
C MET A 138 -21.43 7.98 15.35
N GLU A 139 -22.45 8.53 15.99
CA GLU A 139 -23.46 7.77 16.71
C GLU A 139 -24.75 7.77 15.88
N PHE A 140 -25.21 6.58 15.49
CA PHE A 140 -26.46 6.40 14.75
C PHE A 140 -27.09 5.04 15.10
N PRO A 141 -28.43 4.91 15.01
CA PRO A 141 -29.11 3.69 15.43
C PRO A 141 -28.67 2.48 14.58
N GLY A 142 -28.34 1.38 15.25
CA GLY A 142 -27.93 0.13 14.59
C GLY A 142 -26.51 0.11 14.02
N ARG A 143 -25.66 1.09 14.36
CA ARG A 143 -24.26 1.19 13.88
C ARG A 143 -23.51 -0.14 13.93
N ASP A 144 -23.56 -0.84 15.06
CA ASP A 144 -22.80 -2.08 15.24
C ASP A 144 -23.37 -3.23 14.38
N TRP A 145 -24.69 -3.29 14.18
CA TRP A 145 -25.32 -4.26 13.27
C TRP A 145 -24.93 -4.01 11.81
N TRP A 146 -24.95 -2.76 11.37
CA TRP A 146 -24.47 -2.39 10.03
C TRP A 146 -22.99 -2.69 9.85
N PHE A 147 -22.17 -2.46 10.88
CA PHE A 147 -20.76 -2.80 10.83
C PHE A 147 -20.54 -4.33 10.76
N LEU A 148 -21.31 -5.12 11.53
CA LEU A 148 -21.28 -6.59 11.44
C LEU A 148 -21.71 -7.09 10.06
N LEU A 149 -22.70 -6.45 9.42
CA LEU A 149 -23.07 -6.75 8.04
C LEU A 149 -21.90 -6.50 7.09
N VAL A 150 -21.23 -5.35 7.20
CA VAL A 150 -20.03 -5.01 6.41
C VAL A 150 -18.93 -6.06 6.58
N VAL A 151 -18.68 -6.51 7.82
CA VAL A 151 -17.71 -7.58 8.10
C VAL A 151 -18.17 -8.92 7.50
N GLY A 152 -19.47 -9.23 7.57
CA GLY A 152 -20.05 -10.42 6.94
C GLY A 152 -19.88 -10.46 5.43
N LEU A 153 -19.93 -9.31 4.76
CA LEU A 153 -19.71 -9.19 3.31
C LEU A 153 -18.28 -9.56 2.89
N LEU A 154 -17.28 -9.46 3.78
CA LEU A 154 -15.91 -9.90 3.50
C LEU A 154 -15.79 -11.41 3.29
N VAL A 155 -16.74 -12.18 3.83
CA VAL A 155 -16.73 -13.65 3.72
C VAL A 155 -17.22 -14.10 2.35
N VAL A 156 -17.96 -13.24 1.62
CA VAL A 156 -18.54 -13.60 0.33
C VAL A 156 -17.44 -13.69 -0.73
N PRO A 157 -17.19 -14.88 -1.32
CA PRO A 157 -16.22 -15.00 -2.38
C PRO A 157 -16.75 -14.33 -3.66
N VAL A 158 -15.88 -13.55 -4.30
CA VAL A 158 -16.18 -12.83 -5.55
C VAL A 158 -16.77 -13.77 -6.62
N GLN A 159 -16.29 -15.02 -6.67
CA GLN A 159 -16.68 -16.02 -7.66
C GLN A 159 -18.17 -16.38 -7.59
N VAL A 160 -18.76 -16.42 -6.40
CA VAL A 160 -20.19 -16.76 -6.22
C VAL A 160 -21.09 -15.63 -6.71
N ALA A 161 -20.58 -14.39 -6.71
CA ALA A 161 -21.34 -13.23 -7.14
C ALA A 161 -21.27 -12.97 -8.66
N LEU A 162 -20.37 -13.63 -9.41
CA LEU A 162 -20.18 -13.35 -10.83
C LEU A 162 -21.46 -13.51 -11.64
N ILE A 163 -22.14 -14.66 -11.52
CA ILE A 163 -23.38 -14.95 -12.26
C ILE A 163 -24.49 -13.95 -11.90
N PRO A 164 -24.92 -13.82 -10.63
CA PRO A 164 -26.02 -12.92 -10.30
C PRO A 164 -25.71 -11.45 -10.60
N VAL A 165 -24.46 -11.00 -10.45
CA VAL A 165 -24.09 -9.63 -10.78
C VAL A 165 -24.04 -9.40 -12.29
N SER A 166 -23.62 -10.40 -13.08
CA SER A 166 -23.67 -10.32 -14.55
C SER A 166 -25.10 -10.20 -15.07
N GLU A 167 -26.04 -10.97 -14.51
CA GLU A 167 -27.48 -10.89 -14.84
C GLU A 167 -28.06 -9.53 -14.45
N LEU A 168 -27.72 -9.03 -13.25
CA LEU A 168 -28.12 -7.70 -12.79
C LEU A 168 -27.60 -6.61 -13.72
N PHE A 169 -26.30 -6.65 -14.04
CA PHE A 169 -25.67 -5.66 -14.92
C PHE A 169 -26.23 -5.72 -16.34
N GLY A 170 -26.58 -6.91 -16.83
CA GLY A 170 -27.24 -7.08 -18.13
C GLY A 170 -28.62 -6.44 -18.12
N THR A 171 -29.38 -6.64 -17.04
CA THR A 171 -30.72 -6.06 -16.87
C THR A 171 -30.72 -4.53 -16.84
N ILE A 172 -29.74 -3.93 -16.16
CA ILE A 172 -29.61 -2.47 -16.06
C ILE A 172 -28.78 -1.85 -17.19
N GLY A 173 -28.26 -2.66 -18.13
CA GLY A 173 -27.56 -2.21 -19.33
C GLY A 173 -26.12 -1.71 -19.12
N ILE A 174 -25.43 -2.18 -18.07
CA ILE A 174 -24.02 -1.82 -17.80
C ILE A 174 -23.06 -3.02 -17.88
N PHE A 175 -23.55 -4.19 -18.28
CA PHE A 175 -22.72 -5.37 -18.52
C PHE A 175 -21.79 -5.16 -19.73
N GLU A 176 -20.60 -5.76 -19.70
CA GLU A 176 -19.55 -5.56 -20.72
C GLU A 176 -19.16 -4.08 -20.91
N THR A 177 -19.19 -3.28 -19.83
CA THR A 177 -18.75 -1.88 -19.87
C THR A 177 -17.68 -1.59 -18.83
N THR A 178 -16.83 -0.60 -19.12
CA THR A 178 -15.84 -0.08 -18.16
C THR A 178 -16.51 0.34 -16.85
N LEU A 179 -17.68 0.99 -16.91
CA LEU A 179 -18.44 1.40 -15.73
C LEU A 179 -18.88 0.20 -14.89
N GLY A 180 -19.37 -0.86 -15.52
CA GLY A 180 -19.72 -2.11 -14.84
C GLY A 180 -18.53 -2.67 -14.06
N VAL A 181 -17.37 -2.79 -14.69
CA VAL A 181 -16.16 -3.27 -14.02
C VAL A 181 -15.75 -2.37 -12.85
N VAL A 182 -15.83 -1.05 -13.01
CA VAL A 182 -15.54 -0.08 -11.93
C VAL A 182 -16.48 -0.26 -10.74
N LEU A 183 -17.78 -0.38 -10.98
CA LEU A 183 -18.77 -0.55 -9.93
C LEU A 183 -18.64 -1.91 -9.23
N PHE A 184 -18.31 -2.97 -9.97
CA PHE A 184 -18.02 -4.28 -9.41
C PHE A 184 -16.86 -4.21 -8.40
N HIS A 185 -15.70 -3.71 -8.83
CA HIS A 185 -14.53 -3.58 -7.96
C HIS A 185 -14.76 -2.61 -6.81
N THR A 186 -15.56 -1.56 -7.02
CA THR A 186 -15.95 -0.65 -5.95
C THR A 186 -16.78 -1.37 -4.89
N ALA A 187 -17.85 -2.06 -5.29
CA ALA A 187 -18.74 -2.76 -4.36
C ALA A 187 -17.98 -3.83 -3.54
N PHE A 188 -17.09 -4.60 -4.16
CA PHE A 188 -16.31 -5.64 -3.49
C PHE A 188 -15.11 -5.10 -2.69
N GLY A 189 -14.55 -3.95 -3.06
CA GLY A 189 -13.48 -3.29 -2.30
C GLY A 189 -13.98 -2.60 -1.03
N LEU A 190 -15.23 -2.13 -1.01
CA LEU A 190 -15.79 -1.34 0.10
C LEU A 190 -15.79 -2.05 1.46
N PRO A 191 -16.20 -3.33 1.59
CA PRO A 191 -16.18 -4.00 2.88
C PRO A 191 -14.80 -3.98 3.55
N PHE A 192 -13.75 -4.23 2.77
CA PHE A 192 -12.38 -4.22 3.29
C PHE A 192 -11.92 -2.80 3.64
N ALA A 193 -12.20 -1.84 2.76
CA ALA A 193 -11.89 -0.43 3.00
C ALA A 193 -12.53 0.11 4.28
N ILE A 194 -13.82 -0.16 4.47
CA ILE A 194 -14.59 0.30 5.64
C ILE A 194 -14.04 -0.36 6.89
N PHE A 195 -13.84 -1.68 6.88
CA PHE A 195 -13.31 -2.41 8.02
C PHE A 195 -11.93 -1.88 8.44
N LEU A 196 -11.00 -1.76 7.47
CA LEU A 196 -9.64 -1.32 7.71
C LEU A 196 -9.60 0.12 8.26
N LEU A 197 -10.29 1.05 7.59
CA LEU A 197 -10.26 2.47 7.96
C LEU A 197 -11.02 2.73 9.26
N ARG A 198 -12.14 2.05 9.52
CA ARG A 198 -12.84 2.12 10.80
C ARG A 198 -11.91 1.72 11.94
N ASN A 199 -11.19 0.61 11.80
CA ASN A 199 -10.30 0.11 12.86
C ASN A 199 -9.15 1.09 13.10
N PHE A 200 -8.55 1.63 12.03
CA PHE A 200 -7.49 2.62 12.16
C PHE A 200 -7.98 3.95 12.75
N PHE A 201 -9.10 4.49 12.26
CA PHE A 201 -9.62 5.77 12.75
C PHE A 201 -10.07 5.69 14.21
N ALA A 202 -10.51 4.53 14.68
CA ALA A 202 -10.86 4.32 16.08
C ALA A 202 -9.64 4.40 17.04
N GLU A 203 -8.41 4.26 16.52
CA GLU A 203 -7.18 4.42 17.32
C GLU A 203 -6.79 5.88 17.55
N ILE A 204 -7.41 6.82 16.82
CA ILE A 204 -7.16 8.25 16.99
C ILE A 204 -7.62 8.68 18.40
N PRO A 205 -6.77 9.34 19.21
CA PRO A 205 -7.14 9.75 20.55
C PRO A 205 -8.39 10.64 20.56
N ARG A 206 -9.41 10.25 21.34
CA ARG A 206 -10.68 10.97 21.45
C ARG A 206 -10.51 12.43 21.88
N GLU A 207 -9.51 12.70 22.70
CA GLU A 207 -9.16 14.04 23.19
C GLU A 207 -8.88 15.04 22.04
N LEU A 208 -8.27 14.59 20.93
CA LEU A 208 -8.01 15.43 19.76
C LEU A 208 -9.30 15.85 19.06
N LEU A 209 -10.29 14.95 19.01
CA LEU A 209 -11.57 15.19 18.37
C LEU A 209 -12.45 16.10 19.24
N GLU A 210 -12.39 15.91 20.56
CA GLU A 210 -13.08 16.77 21.53
C GLU A 210 -12.51 18.19 21.54
N ALA A 211 -11.19 18.34 21.52
CA ALA A 211 -10.54 19.64 21.41
C ALA A 211 -10.96 20.39 20.13
N ALA A 212 -10.94 19.70 18.98
CA ALA A 212 -11.38 20.29 17.72
C ALA A 212 -12.88 20.67 17.72
N ARG A 213 -13.73 19.90 18.42
CA ARG A 213 -15.15 20.24 18.61
C ARG A 213 -15.33 21.47 19.50
N LEU A 214 -14.52 21.63 20.55
CA LEU A 214 -14.49 22.84 21.39
C LEU A 214 -14.06 24.08 20.58
N ASP A 215 -13.19 23.91 19.58
CA ASP A 215 -12.81 24.94 18.59
C ASP A 215 -13.89 25.19 17.51
N GLY A 216 -15.08 24.60 17.65
CA GLY A 216 -16.21 24.81 16.74
C GLY A 216 -16.10 24.05 15.41
N ALA A 217 -15.31 22.97 15.34
CA ALA A 217 -15.28 22.11 14.15
C ALA A 217 -16.54 21.22 14.08
N GLY A 218 -17.34 21.41 13.02
CA GLY A 218 -18.38 20.45 12.64
C GLY A 218 -17.82 19.17 12.02
N GLU A 219 -18.65 18.15 11.82
CA GLU A 219 -18.25 16.79 11.39
C GLU A 219 -17.41 16.75 10.11
N ILE A 220 -17.79 17.50 9.07
CA ILE A 220 -17.00 17.57 7.82
C ILE A 220 -15.61 18.19 8.07
N ARG A 221 -15.54 19.23 8.91
CA ARG A 221 -14.26 19.87 9.25
C ARG A 221 -13.39 18.93 10.09
N LEU A 222 -13.99 18.19 11.03
CA LEU A 222 -13.33 17.17 11.84
C LEU A 222 -12.73 16.07 10.96
N PHE A 223 -13.54 15.55 10.03
CA PHE A 223 -13.09 14.54 9.07
C PHE A 223 -11.93 15.03 8.21
N VAL A 224 -12.08 16.17 7.51
CA VAL A 224 -11.09 16.64 6.54
C VAL A 224 -9.81 17.17 7.19
N ARG A 225 -9.90 17.86 8.33
CA ARG A 225 -8.75 18.54 8.95
C ARG A 225 -8.08 17.76 10.08
N VAL A 226 -8.76 16.80 10.69
CA VAL A 226 -8.21 16.03 11.82
C VAL A 226 -8.04 14.57 11.45
N VAL A 227 -9.13 13.88 11.07
CA VAL A 227 -9.09 12.44 10.83
C VAL A 227 -8.33 12.08 9.56
N MET A 228 -8.59 12.75 8.43
CA MET A 228 -7.93 12.44 7.15
C MET A 228 -6.40 12.59 7.20
N PRO A 229 -5.81 13.66 7.78
CA PRO A 229 -4.36 13.79 7.91
C PRO A 229 -3.74 12.74 8.83
N LEU A 230 -4.36 12.45 9.98
CA LEU A 230 -3.90 11.42 10.91
C LEU A 230 -4.07 10.01 10.34
N GLY A 231 -5.13 9.82 9.56
CA GLY A 231 -5.48 8.62 8.81
C GLY A 231 -4.69 8.40 7.52
N GLY A 232 -3.89 9.39 7.10
CA GLY A 232 -3.16 9.41 5.83
C GLY A 232 -2.40 8.12 5.52
N PRO A 233 -1.65 7.53 6.47
CA PRO A 233 -0.94 6.28 6.22
C PRO A 233 -1.85 5.09 5.93
N ALA A 234 -2.97 4.96 6.64
CA ALA A 234 -3.94 3.88 6.42
C ALA A 234 -4.69 4.06 5.08
N ILE A 235 -5.05 5.30 4.76
CA ILE A 235 -5.68 5.66 3.49
C ILE A 235 -4.74 5.37 2.31
N ALA A 236 -3.46 5.74 2.44
CA ALA A 236 -2.44 5.43 1.43
C ALA A 236 -2.24 3.93 1.26
N SER A 237 -2.19 3.18 2.37
CA SER A 237 -2.09 1.72 2.36
C SER A 237 -3.28 1.08 1.64
N LEU A 238 -4.50 1.51 1.98
CA LEU A 238 -5.72 1.07 1.31
C LEU A 238 -5.67 1.37 -0.20
N GLY A 239 -5.27 2.59 -0.57
CA GLY A 239 -5.17 2.99 -1.98
C GLY A 239 -4.20 2.11 -2.77
N ILE A 240 -3.04 1.78 -2.19
CA ILE A 240 -2.08 0.86 -2.81
C ILE A 240 -2.67 -0.55 -2.95
N PHE A 241 -3.23 -1.12 -1.88
CA PHE A 241 -3.80 -2.46 -1.93
C PHE A 241 -4.96 -2.55 -2.93
N GLN A 242 -5.84 -1.56 -2.94
CA GLN A 242 -6.95 -1.50 -3.88
C GLN A 242 -6.45 -1.33 -5.32
N PHE A 243 -5.49 -0.44 -5.57
CA PHE A 243 -4.89 -0.28 -6.90
C PHE A 243 -4.29 -1.59 -7.39
N LEU A 244 -3.48 -2.26 -6.56
CA LEU A 244 -2.85 -3.53 -6.91
C LEU A 244 -3.89 -4.63 -7.15
N TRP A 245 -4.94 -4.70 -6.34
CA TRP A 245 -5.98 -5.70 -6.51
C TRP A 245 -6.70 -5.53 -7.84
N VAL A 246 -7.16 -4.30 -8.17
CA VAL A 246 -7.88 -4.03 -9.42
C VAL A 246 -6.97 -4.14 -10.65
N TRP A 247 -5.73 -3.63 -10.57
CA TRP A 247 -4.78 -3.69 -11.69
C TRP A 247 -4.45 -5.12 -12.11
N ASN A 248 -4.31 -6.01 -11.13
CA ASN A 248 -3.94 -7.41 -11.37
C ASN A 248 -5.16 -8.31 -11.59
N ASP A 249 -6.39 -7.81 -11.45
CA ASP A 249 -7.56 -8.64 -11.66
C ASP A 249 -7.70 -9.01 -13.14
N MET A 250 -7.75 -10.32 -13.37
CA MET A 250 -7.99 -10.90 -14.68
C MET A 250 -9.39 -11.53 -14.74
N LEU A 251 -9.89 -12.06 -13.63
CA LEU A 251 -11.09 -12.93 -13.64
C LEU A 251 -12.37 -12.12 -13.81
N VAL A 252 -12.55 -11.02 -13.07
CA VAL A 252 -13.69 -10.11 -13.25
C VAL A 252 -13.55 -9.42 -14.61
N ALA A 253 -12.34 -8.99 -14.95
CA ALA A 253 -12.06 -8.39 -16.25
C ALA A 253 -12.44 -9.30 -17.44
N LEU A 254 -12.12 -10.60 -17.38
CA LEU A 254 -12.48 -11.56 -18.42
C LEU A 254 -13.99 -11.74 -18.62
N ILE A 255 -14.78 -11.47 -17.58
CA ILE A 255 -16.24 -11.71 -17.59
C ILE A 255 -17.02 -10.42 -17.86
N PHE A 256 -16.57 -9.28 -17.33
CA PHE A 256 -17.34 -8.05 -17.29
C PHE A 256 -16.78 -6.91 -18.15
N ALA A 257 -15.53 -7.00 -18.62
CA ALA A 257 -14.95 -5.95 -19.44
C ALA A 257 -15.49 -5.99 -20.87
N ASP A 258 -15.48 -4.82 -21.51
CA ASP A 258 -15.76 -4.68 -22.93
C ASP A 258 -14.77 -5.55 -23.75
N SER A 259 -15.31 -6.40 -24.62
CA SER A 259 -14.53 -7.28 -25.47
C SER A 259 -13.75 -6.54 -26.56
N GLU A 260 -14.18 -5.34 -26.96
CA GLU A 260 -13.46 -4.50 -27.94
C GLU A 260 -12.27 -3.77 -27.31
N SER A 261 -12.37 -3.46 -26.01
CA SER A 261 -11.36 -2.69 -25.26
C SER A 261 -10.97 -3.37 -23.94
N PRO A 262 -10.46 -4.62 -23.97
CA PRO A 262 -10.16 -5.37 -22.75
C PRO A 262 -8.99 -4.74 -21.98
N PRO A 263 -8.92 -4.88 -20.64
CA PRO A 263 -7.75 -4.44 -19.87
C PRO A 263 -6.52 -5.32 -20.17
N ILE A 264 -5.34 -4.83 -19.79
CA ILE A 264 -4.04 -5.39 -20.16
C ILE A 264 -3.87 -6.84 -19.70
N THR A 265 -4.43 -7.21 -18.55
CA THR A 265 -4.40 -8.59 -18.03
C THR A 265 -5.08 -9.56 -18.99
N VAL A 266 -6.25 -9.18 -19.51
CA VAL A 266 -7.01 -9.93 -20.50
C VAL A 266 -6.33 -9.91 -21.87
N ALA A 267 -5.89 -8.74 -22.32
CA ALA A 267 -5.22 -8.59 -23.61
C ALA A 267 -3.95 -9.47 -23.69
N LEU A 268 -3.13 -9.48 -22.64
CA LEU A 268 -1.94 -10.35 -22.58
C LEU A 268 -2.31 -11.84 -22.48
N GLN A 269 -3.37 -12.20 -21.73
CA GLN A 269 -3.86 -13.58 -21.67
C GLN A 269 -4.24 -14.11 -23.06
N GLN A 270 -4.85 -13.25 -23.88
CA GLN A 270 -5.20 -13.61 -25.27
C GLN A 270 -3.93 -13.85 -26.12
N GLN A 271 -2.85 -13.09 -25.90
CA GLN A 271 -1.55 -13.30 -26.58
C GLN A 271 -0.89 -14.62 -26.20
N VAL A 272 -1.01 -15.05 -24.93
CA VAL A 272 -0.45 -16.33 -24.46
C VAL A 272 -1.02 -17.52 -25.25
N ARG A 273 -2.28 -17.46 -25.68
CA ARG A 273 -2.89 -18.52 -26.50
C ARG A 273 -2.21 -18.70 -27.88
N GLN A 274 -1.42 -17.72 -28.31
CA GLN A 274 -0.63 -17.73 -29.55
C GLN A 274 0.88 -17.58 -29.26
N PHE A 275 1.35 -18.07 -28.11
CA PHE A 275 2.69 -17.84 -27.55
C PHE A 275 3.86 -17.89 -28.57
N GLY A 276 3.82 -18.81 -29.52
CA GLY A 276 4.88 -18.95 -30.54
C GLY A 276 4.94 -17.80 -31.56
N ASN A 277 3.82 -17.17 -31.87
CA ASN A 277 3.73 -16.10 -32.87
C ASN A 277 3.88 -14.70 -32.27
N ASN A 278 3.50 -14.51 -30.99
CA ASN A 278 3.34 -13.18 -30.40
C ASN A 278 4.30 -12.94 -29.22
N ILE A 279 5.44 -13.64 -29.19
CA ILE A 279 6.43 -13.52 -28.12
C ILE A 279 7.09 -12.13 -28.07
N ASP A 280 7.15 -11.44 -29.22
CA ASP A 280 7.57 -10.03 -29.32
C ASP A 280 6.61 -9.07 -28.63
N VAL A 281 5.34 -9.41 -28.48
CA VAL A 281 4.35 -8.60 -27.77
C VAL A 281 4.24 -9.02 -26.31
N LEU A 282 4.28 -10.32 -26.06
CA LEU A 282 4.02 -10.89 -24.74
C LEU A 282 5.09 -10.51 -23.70
N ALA A 283 6.38 -10.66 -24.04
CA ALA A 283 7.47 -10.35 -23.12
C ALA A 283 7.53 -8.87 -22.71
N PRO A 284 7.56 -7.89 -23.65
CA PRO A 284 7.54 -6.47 -23.27
C PRO A 284 6.20 -6.05 -22.69
N GLY A 285 5.07 -6.60 -23.15
CA GLY A 285 3.74 -6.29 -22.61
C GLY A 285 3.59 -6.72 -21.15
N ALA A 286 4.03 -7.93 -20.81
CA ALA A 286 4.06 -8.42 -19.43
C ALA A 286 5.01 -7.58 -18.55
N PHE A 287 6.18 -7.19 -19.09
CA PHE A 287 7.09 -6.32 -18.36
C PHE A 287 6.48 -4.94 -18.08
N VAL A 288 5.86 -4.30 -19.08
CA VAL A 288 5.17 -3.01 -18.92
C VAL A 288 4.04 -3.12 -17.90
N SER A 289 3.21 -4.15 -18.00
CA SER A 289 2.10 -4.42 -17.06
C SER A 289 2.59 -4.56 -15.61
N MET A 290 3.76 -5.17 -15.40
CA MET A 290 4.38 -5.33 -14.07
C MET A 290 5.02 -4.03 -13.56
N VAL A 291 5.67 -3.24 -14.42
CA VAL A 291 6.38 -2.02 -14.00
C VAL A 291 5.44 -0.91 -13.55
N ILE A 292 4.26 -0.78 -14.17
CA ILE A 292 3.34 0.33 -13.86
C ILE A 292 2.90 0.30 -12.37
N PRO A 293 2.43 -0.81 -11.80
CA PRO A 293 2.13 -0.90 -10.37
C PRO A 293 3.32 -0.62 -9.47
N LEU A 294 4.53 -1.03 -9.87
CA LEU A 294 5.76 -0.80 -9.11
C LEU A 294 6.08 0.70 -9.04
N VAL A 295 5.92 1.42 -10.15
CA VAL A 295 6.10 2.87 -10.21
C VAL A 295 5.08 3.58 -9.32
N VAL A 296 3.80 3.17 -9.39
CA VAL A 296 2.74 3.70 -8.53
C VAL A 296 3.06 3.43 -7.05
N PHE A 297 3.44 2.21 -6.70
CA PHE A 297 3.87 1.87 -5.34
C PHE A 297 4.99 2.76 -4.84
N PHE A 298 6.07 2.93 -5.63
CA PHE A 298 7.19 3.78 -5.24
C PHE A 298 6.84 5.28 -5.18
N ALA A 299 5.85 5.74 -5.95
CA ALA A 299 5.33 7.10 -5.85
C ALA A 299 4.57 7.34 -4.53
N PHE A 300 3.87 6.33 -4.01
CA PHE A 300 3.07 6.40 -2.77
C PHE A 300 3.75 5.78 -1.52
N GLN A 301 4.96 5.22 -1.65
CA GLN A 301 5.65 4.52 -0.56
C GLN A 301 5.97 5.43 0.65
N ARG A 302 6.21 6.73 0.44
CA ARG A 302 6.63 7.66 1.51
C ARG A 302 5.51 7.87 2.55
N GLN A 303 4.27 7.80 2.09
CA GLN A 303 3.06 7.91 2.90
C GLN A 303 2.85 6.65 3.76
N PHE A 304 3.26 5.48 3.26
CA PHE A 304 3.22 4.20 3.98
C PHE A 304 4.22 4.15 5.15
N VAL A 305 5.48 4.55 4.92
CA VAL A 305 6.57 4.45 5.91
C VAL A 305 6.36 5.36 7.13
N THR A 306 5.68 6.49 6.96
CA THR A 306 5.42 7.45 8.05
C THR A 306 4.43 6.90 9.10
N GLY A 307 3.47 6.05 8.70
CA GLY A 307 2.49 5.46 9.62
C GLY A 307 3.04 4.33 10.49
N VAL A 308 3.89 3.48 9.91
CA VAL A 308 4.52 2.36 10.65
C VAL A 308 5.47 2.88 11.73
N MET A 309 6.15 4.00 11.47
CA MET A 309 7.08 4.61 12.44
C MET A 309 6.38 5.36 13.58
N ALA A 310 5.19 5.94 13.34
CA ALA A 310 4.43 6.65 14.37
C ALA A 310 3.91 5.72 15.48
N GLY A 311 3.61 4.46 15.16
CA GLY A 311 3.19 3.44 16.13
C GLY A 311 4.32 2.82 16.95
N SER A 312 5.58 3.03 16.56
CA SER A 312 6.77 2.47 17.22
C SER A 312 7.41 3.38 18.28
N VAL A 313 6.83 4.56 18.51
CA VAL A 313 7.22 5.49 19.59
C VAL A 313 6.18 5.41 20.71
N LYS A 314 6.14 4.25 21.38
CA LYS A 314 5.60 4.08 22.74
C LYS A 314 6.54 3.19 23.52
#